data_AF-A0A5N6KK29-F1
#
_entry.id   AF-A0A5N6KK29-F1
#
_cell.length_a   1.000
_cell.length_b   1.000
_cell.length_c   1.000
_cell.angle_alpha   90.00
_cell.angle_beta   90.00
_cell.angle_gamma   90.00
#
_symmetry.space_group_name_H-M   'P 1'
#
loop_
_entity.id
_entity.type
_entity.pdbx_description
1 polymer ?
#
loop_
_entity_poly.entity_id
_entity_poly.type
_entity_poly.pdbx_seq_one_letter_code
_entity_poly.pdbx_strand_id
1 'polypeptide(L)'
;MLSNPTYPSRDAKYLKAAVDAYNWLSSSNMTDSKGLYVDGYHISNLSGGENTHCDSRNEMVYTYNQGVLLTGQRGLYDATAARSYLEDGHKLISDVIAATGYDLKKNVAISPPPKDGSSLAKWYGLGRNGILEEVCDSRGFCSQNGQTFKGIFFHHLTAFCSDLPEKPNSGTEEELKLDREWHTGKCSRYASWIKRNTEAALDTRDKEGRFGMWWGAPVAHHSYNDDIPDQIPEDAIDYRNMGVPKDTEWRGGKYPMGAKSGNVLGYTDGDHHHIGIEDLNDRGRGRTVETQGGGLSVLRALWEISDLK
;
A
#
# COMPACT_ATOMS: atom_id res chain seq x y z
N MET A 1 5.42 42.04 -8.60
CA MET A 1 6.60 41.14 -8.59
C MET A 1 6.50 40.28 -7.34
N LEU A 2 6.03 39.04 -7.48
CA LEU A 2 6.06 38.08 -6.37
C LEU A 2 7.49 37.58 -6.26
N SER A 3 8.12 37.82 -5.11
CA SER A 3 9.43 37.29 -4.76
C SER A 3 9.37 35.77 -4.86
N ASN A 4 9.99 35.18 -5.89
CA ASN A 4 10.31 33.76 -5.90
C ASN A 4 11.32 33.54 -4.77
N PRO A 5 10.97 32.83 -3.67
CA PRO A 5 11.99 32.42 -2.73
C PRO A 5 12.87 31.42 -3.46
N THR A 6 14.05 31.85 -3.90
CA THR A 6 15.09 30.94 -4.38
C THR A 6 15.64 30.24 -3.14
N TYR A 7 15.01 29.13 -2.75
CA TYR A 7 15.63 28.23 -1.78
C TYR A 7 16.91 27.67 -2.42
N PRO A 8 18.07 27.76 -1.76
CA PRO A 8 19.28 27.12 -2.27
C PRO A 8 19.05 25.61 -2.37
N SER A 9 19.56 24.98 -3.43
CA SER A 9 19.53 23.52 -3.53
C SER A 9 20.25 22.93 -2.31
N ARG A 10 19.71 21.83 -1.77
CA ARG A 10 20.27 21.11 -0.61
C ARG A 10 20.32 21.93 0.70
N ASP A 11 19.32 22.79 0.93
CA ASP A 11 19.15 23.47 2.22
C ASP A 11 19.02 22.44 3.37
N ALA A 12 19.97 22.48 4.31
CA ALA A 12 20.10 21.52 5.41
C ALA A 12 18.85 21.44 6.30
N LYS A 13 18.01 22.48 6.33
CA LYS A 13 16.78 22.47 7.13
C LYS A 13 15.79 21.38 6.67
N TYR A 14 15.71 21.13 5.35
CA TYR A 14 14.78 20.14 4.80
C TYR A 14 15.30 18.73 5.05
N LEU A 15 16.63 18.52 4.94
CA LEU A 15 17.24 17.25 5.31
C LEU A 15 17.03 16.95 6.79
N LYS A 16 17.28 17.92 7.67
CA LYS A 16 17.04 17.76 9.10
C LYS A 16 15.58 17.40 9.39
N ALA A 17 14.63 18.11 8.79
CA ALA A 17 13.22 17.82 8.97
C ALA A 17 12.85 16.40 8.49
N ALA A 18 13.39 15.94 7.36
CA ALA A 18 13.16 14.59 6.86
C ALA A 18 13.74 13.51 7.78
N VAL A 19 14.96 13.72 8.29
CA VAL A 19 15.60 12.80 9.25
C VAL A 19 14.82 12.75 10.56
N ASP A 20 14.44 13.91 11.11
CA ASP A 20 13.67 13.99 12.36
C ASP A 20 12.29 13.31 12.21
N ALA A 21 11.61 13.53 11.08
CA ALA A 21 10.31 12.92 10.80
C ALA A 21 10.42 11.39 10.65
N TYR A 22 11.44 10.89 9.96
CA TYR A 22 11.65 9.45 9.82
C TYR A 22 12.02 8.79 11.15
N ASN A 23 12.86 9.44 11.96
CA ASN A 23 13.20 8.96 13.31
C ASN A 23 11.97 8.91 14.23
N TRP A 24 11.10 9.91 14.15
CA TRP A 24 9.83 9.88 14.85
C TRP A 24 8.96 8.72 14.36
N LEU A 25 8.81 8.56 13.04
CA LEU A 25 7.98 7.50 12.48
C LEU A 25 8.49 6.11 12.87
N SER A 26 9.78 5.83 12.75
CA SER A 26 10.37 4.53 13.08
C SER A 26 10.31 4.19 14.57
N SER A 27 10.19 5.21 15.44
CA SER A 27 10.02 5.04 16.90
C SER A 27 8.56 5.15 17.37
N SER A 28 7.62 5.46 16.48
CA SER A 28 6.21 5.72 16.82
C SER A 28 5.36 4.45 17.07
N ASN A 29 5.95 3.25 16.98
CA ASN A 29 5.22 1.98 17.10
C ASN A 29 4.04 1.83 16.10
N MET A 30 4.17 2.43 14.91
CA MET A 30 3.17 2.37 13.83
C MET A 30 3.30 1.14 12.92
N THR A 31 4.03 0.11 13.32
CA THR A 31 4.12 -1.14 12.56
C THR A 31 3.33 -2.26 13.22
N ASP A 32 2.60 -3.03 12.43
CA ASP A 32 1.90 -4.22 12.91
C ASP A 32 2.86 -5.40 13.15
N SER A 33 2.32 -6.54 13.56
CA SER A 33 3.08 -7.79 13.78
C SER A 33 3.79 -8.35 12.53
N LYS A 34 3.46 -7.86 11.33
CA LYS A 34 4.07 -8.25 10.06
C LYS A 34 5.10 -7.21 9.58
N GLY A 35 5.28 -6.11 10.31
CA GLY A 35 6.19 -5.02 9.95
C GLY A 35 5.58 -4.00 8.99
N LEU A 36 4.26 -4.03 8.77
CA LEU A 36 3.55 -3.09 7.89
C LEU A 36 3.14 -1.85 8.66
N TYR A 37 3.22 -0.69 8.02
CA TYR A 37 2.76 0.57 8.59
C TYR A 37 1.24 0.66 8.61
N VAL A 38 0.68 0.81 9.80
CA VAL A 38 -0.76 1.05 10.00
C VAL A 38 -1.09 2.53 9.74
N ASP A 39 -2.37 2.88 9.65
CA ASP A 39 -2.80 4.22 9.18
C ASP A 39 -2.34 5.35 10.11
N GLY A 40 -2.35 5.14 11.42
CA GLY A 40 -1.97 6.17 12.36
C GLY A 40 -2.54 6.01 13.75
N TYR A 41 -2.61 7.14 14.43
CA TYR A 41 -3.17 7.27 15.76
C TYR A 41 -4.24 8.35 15.80
N HIS A 42 -5.23 8.13 16.65
CA HIS A 42 -6.11 9.13 17.22
C HIS A 42 -5.62 9.50 18.63
N ILE A 43 -6.07 10.66 19.11
CA ILE A 43 -5.91 11.05 20.51
C ILE A 43 -7.23 10.73 21.20
N SER A 44 -7.22 9.73 22.08
CA SER A 44 -8.41 9.31 22.80
C SER A 44 -8.97 10.46 23.66
N ASN A 45 -10.28 10.62 23.70
CA ASN A 45 -10.97 11.66 24.48
C ASN A 45 -10.57 13.12 24.19
N LEU A 46 -10.01 13.44 23.00
CA LEU A 46 -9.56 14.80 22.65
C LEU A 46 -10.61 15.90 22.86
N SER A 47 -11.90 15.59 22.64
CA SER A 47 -12.99 16.58 22.76
C SER A 47 -13.50 16.82 24.20
N GLY A 48 -13.01 16.07 25.19
CA GLY A 48 -13.53 16.14 26.56
C GLY A 48 -12.51 15.88 27.67
N GLY A 49 -11.22 15.69 27.33
CA GLY A 49 -10.16 15.38 28.27
C GLY A 49 -8.90 16.21 28.03
N GLU A 50 -7.92 16.05 28.92
CA GLU A 50 -6.59 16.69 28.85
C GLU A 50 -5.58 15.87 28.04
N ASN A 51 -6.02 14.77 27.41
CA ASN A 51 -5.14 13.89 26.66
C ASN A 51 -4.65 14.57 25.38
N THR A 52 -3.33 14.60 25.21
CA THR A 52 -2.64 15.10 24.02
C THR A 52 -1.73 14.04 23.38
N HIS A 53 -1.82 12.79 23.83
CA HIS A 53 -0.99 11.68 23.35
C HIS A 53 -1.66 10.95 22.19
N CYS A 54 -0.89 10.64 21.15
CA CYS A 54 -1.28 9.71 20.10
C CYS A 54 -1.31 8.29 20.69
N ASP A 55 -2.47 7.87 21.20
CA ASP A 55 -2.61 6.69 22.06
C ASP A 55 -3.63 5.67 21.54
N SER A 56 -4.44 6.02 20.55
CA SER A 56 -5.43 5.13 19.94
C SER A 56 -5.02 4.76 18.53
N ARG A 57 -4.45 3.56 18.33
CA ARG A 57 -3.92 3.12 17.04
C ARG A 57 -5.05 2.68 16.11
N ASN A 58 -5.01 3.09 14.85
CA ASN A 58 -5.84 2.50 13.81
C ASN A 58 -5.01 1.46 13.06
N GLU A 59 -5.34 0.18 13.23
CA GLU A 59 -4.61 -0.95 12.64
C GLU A 59 -4.82 -1.12 11.14
N MET A 60 -5.58 -0.24 10.50
CA MET A 60 -5.84 -0.33 9.08
C MET A 60 -4.55 -0.19 8.28
N VAL A 61 -4.28 -1.15 7.40
CA VAL A 61 -3.10 -1.16 6.52
C VAL A 61 -3.54 -0.86 5.10
N TYR A 62 -2.90 0.14 4.49
CA TYR A 62 -3.07 0.47 3.08
C TYR A 62 -1.76 0.29 2.32
N THR A 63 -1.83 -0.11 1.05
CA THR A 63 -0.61 -0.33 0.24
C THR A 63 0.17 0.97 0.01
N TYR A 64 -0.51 2.11 -0.10
CA TYR A 64 0.14 3.39 -0.34
C TYR A 64 1.01 3.86 0.84
N ASN A 65 0.60 3.59 2.09
CA ASN A 65 1.41 3.90 3.28
C ASN A 65 2.77 3.21 3.22
N GLN A 66 2.80 1.98 2.69
CA GLN A 66 4.04 1.23 2.52
C GLN A 66 4.88 1.82 1.38
N GLY A 67 4.22 2.20 0.29
CA GLY A 67 4.87 2.74 -0.91
C GLY A 67 5.59 4.06 -0.65
N VAL A 68 4.90 5.07 -0.09
CA VAL A 68 5.45 6.44 0.04
C VAL A 68 6.76 6.48 0.85
N LEU A 69 6.91 5.56 1.81
CA LEU A 69 8.12 5.43 2.62
C LEU A 69 9.34 5.00 1.80
N LEU A 70 9.16 4.18 0.76
CA LEU A 70 10.27 3.70 -0.06
C LEU A 70 11.01 4.86 -0.72
N THR A 71 10.29 5.81 -1.33
CA THR A 71 10.98 7.00 -1.90
C THR A 71 11.49 7.97 -0.85
N GLY A 72 10.86 8.03 0.32
CA GLY A 72 11.38 8.81 1.45
C GLY A 72 12.74 8.27 1.93
N GLN A 73 12.81 6.96 2.13
CA GLN A 73 14.03 6.22 2.47
C GLN A 73 15.09 6.36 1.38
N ARG A 74 14.72 6.23 0.11
CA ARG A 74 15.64 6.45 -1.01
C ARG A 74 16.22 7.86 -1.00
N GLY A 75 15.38 8.88 -0.79
CA GLY A 75 15.83 10.27 -0.68
C GLY A 75 16.76 10.52 0.52
N LEU A 76 16.47 9.90 1.67
CA LEU A 76 17.33 9.98 2.85
C LEU A 76 18.69 9.30 2.62
N TYR A 77 18.71 8.14 1.96
CA TYR A 77 19.95 7.51 1.51
C TYR A 77 20.73 8.45 0.58
N ASP A 78 20.11 8.94 -0.49
CA ASP A 78 20.79 9.81 -1.45
C ASP A 78 21.35 11.06 -0.76
N ALA A 79 20.68 11.61 0.24
CA ALA A 79 21.12 12.82 0.93
C ALA A 79 22.19 12.59 2.02
N THR A 80 22.37 11.36 2.52
CA THR A 80 23.22 11.09 3.70
C THR A 80 24.28 10.01 3.48
N ALA A 81 24.14 9.18 2.45
CA ALA A 81 24.85 7.92 2.23
C ALA A 81 24.69 6.86 3.34
N ALA A 82 23.70 7.03 4.23
CA ALA A 82 23.43 6.02 5.25
C ALA A 82 22.67 4.82 4.65
N ARG A 83 23.39 3.70 4.42
CA ARG A 83 22.81 2.44 3.90
C ARG A 83 21.60 1.94 4.69
N SER A 84 21.51 2.27 5.98
CA SER A 84 20.38 1.87 6.83
C SER A 84 19.02 2.26 6.25
N TYR A 85 18.91 3.39 5.54
CA TYR A 85 17.65 3.76 4.88
C TYR A 85 17.28 2.81 3.74
N LEU A 86 18.24 2.32 2.96
CA LEU A 86 17.98 1.30 1.95
C LEU A 86 17.64 -0.06 2.59
N GLU A 87 18.30 -0.40 3.70
CA GLU A 87 18.00 -1.63 4.47
C GLU A 87 16.56 -1.63 4.98
N ASP A 88 16.10 -0.52 5.55
CA ASP A 88 14.73 -0.35 6.00
C ASP A 88 13.72 -0.47 4.83
N GLY A 89 14.03 0.12 3.68
CA GLY A 89 13.18 -0.01 2.49
C GLY A 89 13.11 -1.43 1.94
N HIS A 90 14.23 -2.13 1.86
CA HIS A 90 14.24 -3.55 1.47
C HIS A 90 13.53 -4.46 2.47
N LYS A 91 13.61 -4.14 3.77
CA LYS A 91 12.83 -4.84 4.80
C LYS A 91 11.34 -4.63 4.56
N LEU A 92 10.90 -3.38 4.39
CA LEU A 92 9.49 -3.06 4.14
C LEU A 92 8.94 -3.74 2.88
N ILE A 93 9.70 -3.74 1.77
CA ILE A 93 9.31 -4.45 0.54
C ILE A 93 9.16 -5.95 0.82
N SER A 94 10.09 -6.55 1.57
CA SER A 94 10.02 -7.98 1.91
C SER A 94 8.80 -8.30 2.77
N ASP A 95 8.47 -7.42 3.73
CA ASP A 95 7.30 -7.54 4.60
C ASP A 95 5.99 -7.42 3.78
N VAL A 96 5.90 -6.46 2.86
CA VAL A 96 4.76 -6.34 1.92
C VAL A 96 4.59 -7.58 1.07
N ILE A 97 5.68 -8.09 0.48
CA ILE A 97 5.63 -9.29 -0.37
C ILE A 97 5.16 -10.51 0.45
N ALA A 98 5.68 -10.68 1.66
CA ALA A 98 5.21 -11.73 2.58
C ALA A 98 3.74 -11.55 2.95
N ALA A 99 3.26 -10.32 3.14
CA ALA A 99 1.87 -9.98 3.45
C ALA A 99 0.90 -10.17 2.28
N THR A 100 1.39 -10.44 1.07
CA THR A 100 0.57 -10.97 -0.04
C THR A 100 0.44 -12.49 -0.02
N GLY A 101 1.19 -13.18 0.85
CA GLY A 101 1.31 -14.63 0.85
C GLY A 101 2.32 -15.15 -0.17
N TYR A 102 3.41 -14.43 -0.44
CA TYR A 102 4.47 -14.87 -1.36
C TYR A 102 5.79 -15.17 -0.64
N ASP A 103 6.39 -16.33 -0.91
CA ASP A 103 7.71 -16.70 -0.40
C ASP A 103 8.79 -16.30 -1.42
N LEU A 104 9.51 -15.20 -1.15
CA LEU A 104 10.62 -14.73 -2.00
C LEU A 104 11.79 -15.71 -2.12
N LYS A 105 12.01 -16.57 -1.12
CA LYS A 105 13.13 -17.51 -1.15
C LYS A 105 12.81 -18.71 -2.02
N LYS A 106 11.56 -19.19 -1.95
CA LYS A 106 11.07 -20.34 -2.72
C LYS A 106 10.48 -19.95 -4.07
N ASN A 107 10.22 -18.66 -4.27
CA ASN A 107 9.60 -18.11 -5.47
C ASN A 107 8.19 -18.65 -5.74
N VAL A 108 7.36 -18.75 -4.70
CA VAL A 108 6.01 -19.36 -4.78
C VAL A 108 4.98 -18.57 -3.97
N ALA A 109 3.73 -18.58 -4.43
CA ALA A 109 2.59 -18.20 -3.59
C ALA A 109 2.31 -19.30 -2.57
N ILE A 110 2.21 -18.92 -1.30
CA ILE A 110 1.87 -19.81 -0.19
C ILE A 110 0.34 -19.89 -0.15
N SER A 111 -0.19 -21.11 -0.03
CA SER A 111 -1.65 -21.37 0.05
C SER A 111 -2.44 -20.81 -1.15
N PRO A 112 -2.16 -21.28 -2.39
CA PRO A 112 -2.97 -20.92 -3.55
C PRO A 112 -4.43 -21.36 -3.37
N PRO A 113 -5.39 -20.67 -4.02
CA PRO A 113 -6.80 -21.02 -3.90
C PRO A 113 -7.08 -22.41 -4.51
N PRO A 114 -8.19 -23.07 -4.12
CA PRO A 114 -8.65 -24.28 -4.77
C PRO A 114 -8.77 -24.12 -6.29
N LYS A 115 -8.39 -25.16 -7.05
CA LYS A 115 -8.42 -25.13 -8.52
C LYS A 115 -9.84 -25.00 -9.09
N ASP A 116 -10.85 -25.41 -8.34
CA ASP A 116 -12.26 -25.28 -8.70
C ASP A 116 -12.82 -23.86 -8.41
N GLY A 117 -11.99 -22.97 -7.86
CA GLY A 117 -12.37 -21.59 -7.53
C GLY A 117 -13.37 -21.46 -6.38
N SER A 118 -13.66 -22.55 -5.65
CA SER A 118 -14.71 -22.62 -4.62
C SER A 118 -14.51 -21.71 -3.41
N SER A 119 -13.30 -21.19 -3.19
CA SER A 119 -13.02 -20.18 -2.16
C SER A 119 -11.93 -19.21 -2.62
N LEU A 120 -11.87 -18.03 -1.98
CA LEU A 120 -10.70 -17.17 -2.08
C LEU A 120 -9.49 -17.83 -1.41
N ALA A 121 -8.30 -17.35 -1.79
CA ALA A 121 -7.07 -17.71 -1.09
C ALA A 121 -7.01 -17.04 0.29
N LYS A 122 -6.21 -17.61 1.19
CA LYS A 122 -6.00 -17.06 2.53
C LYS A 122 -5.50 -15.61 2.45
N TRP A 123 -6.06 -14.73 3.29
CA TRP A 123 -5.57 -13.36 3.52
C TRP A 123 -4.28 -13.38 4.34
N TYR A 124 -3.30 -12.56 3.94
CA TYR A 124 -2.00 -12.46 4.60
C TYR A 124 -1.71 -11.08 5.20
N GLY A 125 -2.68 -10.16 5.20
CA GLY A 125 -2.57 -8.81 5.77
C GLY A 125 -2.59 -7.70 4.72
N LEU A 126 -2.03 -7.94 3.54
CA LEU A 126 -1.99 -6.97 2.43
C LEU A 126 -2.07 -7.68 1.07
N GLY A 127 -2.95 -8.66 0.95
CA GLY A 127 -3.05 -9.49 -0.25
C GLY A 127 -3.36 -10.96 -0.01
N ARG A 128 -3.49 -11.66 -1.13
CA ARG A 128 -3.76 -13.10 -1.20
C ARG A 128 -2.99 -13.71 -2.34
N ASN A 129 -2.61 -14.99 -2.21
CA ASN A 129 -2.04 -15.77 -3.31
C ASN A 129 -0.83 -15.11 -3.99
N GLY A 130 -0.05 -14.30 -3.27
CA GLY A 130 1.06 -13.53 -3.82
C GLY A 130 0.68 -12.31 -4.67
N ILE A 131 -0.58 -11.88 -4.61
CA ILE A 131 -1.13 -10.73 -5.33
C ILE A 131 -1.48 -9.65 -4.28
N LEU A 132 -1.03 -8.43 -4.54
CA LEU A 132 -1.31 -7.25 -3.73
C LEU A 132 -2.80 -6.89 -3.87
N GLU A 133 -3.48 -6.66 -2.75
CA GLU A 133 -4.92 -6.44 -2.70
C GLU A 133 -5.23 -5.45 -1.57
N GLU A 134 -6.18 -4.54 -1.79
CA GLU A 134 -6.76 -3.74 -0.70
C GLU A 134 -7.88 -4.52 -0.03
N VAL A 135 -8.11 -4.31 1.27
CA VAL A 135 -9.23 -4.94 1.99
C VAL A 135 -10.58 -4.72 1.30
N CYS A 136 -10.74 -3.58 0.61
CA CYS A 136 -11.97 -3.21 -0.09
C CYS A 136 -12.17 -3.90 -1.45
N ASP A 137 -11.15 -4.55 -2.02
CA ASP A 137 -11.18 -5.07 -3.40
C ASP A 137 -12.21 -6.19 -3.57
N SER A 138 -12.13 -7.22 -2.72
CA SER A 138 -12.96 -8.43 -2.82
C SER A 138 -14.45 -8.14 -2.68
N ARG A 139 -14.82 -7.08 -1.98
CA ARG A 139 -16.21 -6.65 -1.77
C ARG A 139 -16.63 -5.52 -2.72
N GLY A 140 -15.70 -4.93 -3.48
CA GLY A 140 -16.00 -3.90 -4.47
C GLY A 140 -16.47 -2.56 -3.90
N PHE A 141 -16.14 -2.24 -2.65
CA PHE A 141 -16.54 -0.96 -2.01
C PHE A 141 -15.43 0.09 -1.98
N CYS A 142 -14.30 -0.14 -2.67
CA CYS A 142 -13.20 0.81 -2.67
C CYS A 142 -13.66 2.21 -3.10
N SER A 143 -13.29 3.21 -2.30
CA SER A 143 -13.39 4.61 -2.69
C SER A 143 -12.46 4.91 -3.87
N GLN A 144 -12.58 6.11 -4.44
CA GLN A 144 -11.63 6.60 -5.45
C GLN A 144 -10.18 6.58 -4.92
N ASN A 145 -9.98 6.87 -3.63
CA ASN A 145 -8.66 6.75 -3.00
C ASN A 145 -8.20 5.28 -2.96
N GLY A 146 -9.04 4.38 -2.48
CA GLY A 146 -8.75 2.94 -2.43
C GLY A 146 -8.29 2.42 -3.79
N GLN A 147 -8.98 2.81 -4.87
CA GLN A 147 -8.63 2.40 -6.23
C GLN A 147 -7.23 2.82 -6.71
N THR A 148 -6.64 3.87 -6.15
CA THR A 148 -5.30 4.33 -6.57
C THR A 148 -4.14 3.73 -5.76
N PHE A 149 -4.39 3.17 -4.58
CA PHE A 149 -3.35 2.85 -3.60
C PHE A 149 -2.31 1.85 -4.11
N LYS A 150 -2.73 0.75 -4.75
CA LYS A 150 -1.80 -0.23 -5.34
C LYS A 150 -0.87 0.40 -6.38
N GLY A 151 -1.39 1.32 -7.19
CA GLY A 151 -0.60 2.06 -8.18
C GLY A 151 0.47 2.93 -7.53
N ILE A 152 0.12 3.64 -6.45
CA ILE A 152 1.08 4.42 -5.65
C ILE A 152 2.19 3.53 -5.11
N PHE A 153 1.85 2.35 -4.55
CA PHE A 153 2.84 1.40 -4.09
C PHE A 153 3.85 1.02 -5.19
N PHE A 154 3.37 0.56 -6.35
CA PHE A 154 4.28 0.16 -7.44
C PHE A 154 5.07 1.34 -8.00
N HIS A 155 4.50 2.54 -8.07
CA HIS A 155 5.22 3.75 -8.45
C HIS A 155 6.44 3.99 -7.55
N HIS A 156 6.25 3.91 -6.22
CA HIS A 156 7.34 4.12 -5.27
C HIS A 156 8.32 2.94 -5.21
N LEU A 157 7.85 1.70 -5.39
CA LEU A 157 8.73 0.53 -5.50
C LEU A 157 9.68 0.67 -6.69
N THR A 158 9.17 1.06 -7.86
CA THR A 158 9.98 1.30 -9.05
C THR A 158 10.99 2.42 -8.82
N ALA A 159 10.56 3.53 -8.22
CA ALA A 159 11.46 4.64 -7.92
C ALA A 159 12.54 4.25 -6.90
N PHE A 160 12.20 3.50 -5.86
CA PHE A 160 13.17 3.00 -4.88
C PHE A 160 14.22 2.11 -5.53
N CYS A 161 13.80 1.18 -6.41
CA CYS A 161 14.68 0.25 -7.11
C CYS A 161 15.36 0.82 -8.37
N SER A 162 15.19 2.11 -8.66
CA SER A 162 15.91 2.77 -9.74
C SER A 162 17.43 2.82 -9.45
N ASP A 163 18.24 2.99 -10.49
CA ASP A 163 19.70 3.03 -10.30
C ASP A 163 20.13 4.14 -9.32
N LEU A 164 21.17 3.88 -8.52
CA LEU A 164 21.74 4.88 -7.60
C LEU A 164 22.33 6.07 -8.40
N PRO A 165 22.46 7.29 -7.83
CA PRO A 165 23.02 8.43 -8.59
C PRO A 165 24.42 8.12 -9.12
N GLU A 166 24.79 8.63 -10.30
CA GLU A 166 26.12 8.36 -10.92
C GLU A 166 27.29 8.72 -9.99
N LYS A 167 27.14 9.80 -9.22
CA LYS A 167 28.11 10.27 -8.23
C LYS A 167 27.44 10.46 -6.88
N PRO A 168 28.16 10.26 -5.76
CA PRO A 168 27.60 10.42 -4.43
C PRO A 168 27.20 11.88 -4.19
N ASN A 169 26.00 12.08 -3.64
CA ASN A 169 25.60 13.39 -3.10
C ASN A 169 26.15 13.60 -1.68
N SER A 170 26.48 12.51 -0.99
CA SER A 170 27.12 12.38 0.33
C SER A 170 27.92 11.06 0.33
N GLY A 171 28.88 10.89 1.25
CA GLY A 171 29.73 9.69 1.32
C GLY A 171 30.82 9.63 0.25
N THR A 172 31.42 8.45 0.07
CA THR A 172 32.50 8.19 -0.91
C THR A 172 32.01 7.47 -2.17
N GLU A 173 32.81 7.50 -3.23
CA GLU A 173 32.51 6.76 -4.47
C GLU A 173 32.59 5.23 -4.23
N GLU A 174 33.49 4.78 -3.35
CA GLU A 174 33.62 3.38 -2.96
C GLU A 174 32.39 2.88 -2.20
N GLU A 175 31.86 3.66 -1.25
CA GLU A 175 30.63 3.34 -0.52
C GLU A 175 29.44 3.20 -1.47
N LEU A 176 29.24 4.20 -2.34
CA LEU A 176 28.18 4.20 -3.34
C LEU A 176 28.26 2.99 -4.28
N LYS A 177 29.46 2.59 -4.70
CA LYS A 177 29.64 1.42 -5.57
C LYS A 177 29.18 0.13 -4.86
N LEU A 178 29.60 -0.07 -3.62
CA LEU A 178 29.19 -1.25 -2.83
C LEU A 178 27.69 -1.25 -2.55
N ASP A 179 27.12 -0.08 -2.24
CA ASP A 179 25.67 0.08 -2.04
C ASP A 179 24.89 -0.22 -3.31
N ARG A 180 25.36 0.24 -4.47
CA ARG A 180 24.70 0.00 -5.77
C ARG A 180 24.63 -1.47 -6.10
N GLU A 181 25.74 -2.19 -5.99
CA GLU A 181 25.80 -3.63 -6.25
C GLU A 181 24.83 -4.39 -5.33
N TRP A 182 24.83 -4.05 -4.03
CA TRP A 182 23.94 -4.66 -3.05
C TRP A 182 22.46 -4.34 -3.28
N HIS A 183 22.13 -3.06 -3.53
CA HIS A 183 20.77 -2.57 -3.72
C HIS A 183 20.13 -3.14 -4.99
N THR A 184 20.86 -3.10 -6.10
CA THR A 184 20.42 -3.66 -7.39
C THR A 184 20.17 -5.16 -7.28
N GLY A 185 21.11 -5.90 -6.67
CA GLY A 185 20.97 -7.34 -6.45
C GLY A 185 19.83 -7.72 -5.50
N LYS A 186 19.41 -6.83 -4.60
CA LYS A 186 18.22 -7.01 -3.78
C LYS A 186 16.94 -6.74 -4.57
N CYS A 187 16.90 -5.66 -5.35
CA CYS A 187 15.75 -5.28 -6.15
C CYS A 187 15.40 -6.29 -7.25
N SER A 188 16.40 -6.87 -7.92
CA SER A 188 16.19 -7.89 -8.96
C SER A 188 15.45 -9.13 -8.42
N ARG A 189 15.59 -9.46 -7.13
CA ARG A 189 14.89 -10.59 -6.49
C ARG A 189 13.38 -10.41 -6.39
N TYR A 190 12.88 -9.18 -6.51
CA TYR A 190 11.44 -8.91 -6.46
C TYR A 190 10.74 -9.17 -7.81
N ALA A 191 11.50 -9.32 -8.90
CA ALA A 191 10.97 -9.40 -10.26
C ALA A 191 9.90 -10.50 -10.44
N SER A 192 10.07 -11.67 -9.81
CA SER A 192 9.08 -12.75 -9.93
C SER A 192 7.75 -12.43 -9.25
N TRP A 193 7.77 -11.75 -8.10
CA TRP A 193 6.56 -11.29 -7.44
C TRP A 193 5.88 -10.15 -8.21
N ILE A 194 6.67 -9.23 -8.78
CA ILE A 194 6.17 -8.15 -9.65
C ILE A 194 5.51 -8.74 -10.91
N LYS A 195 6.15 -9.72 -11.55
CA LYS A 195 5.60 -10.43 -12.72
C LYS A 195 4.27 -11.07 -12.39
N ARG A 196 4.16 -11.73 -11.24
CA ARG A 196 2.92 -12.32 -10.75
C ARG A 196 1.80 -11.28 -10.59
N ASN A 197 2.08 -10.12 -10.00
CA ASN A 197 1.09 -9.04 -9.88
C ASN A 197 0.73 -8.43 -11.24
N THR A 198 1.69 -8.37 -12.15
CA THR A 198 1.48 -7.88 -13.52
C THR A 198 0.54 -8.79 -14.30
N GLU A 199 0.76 -10.10 -14.25
CA GLU A 199 -0.12 -11.10 -14.88
C GLU A 199 -1.53 -10.99 -14.31
N ALA A 200 -1.65 -10.95 -12.98
CA ALA A 200 -2.94 -10.78 -12.30
C ALA A 200 -3.66 -9.49 -12.71
N ALA A 201 -2.94 -8.36 -12.82
CA ALA A 201 -3.53 -7.10 -13.29
C ALA A 201 -3.97 -7.21 -14.76
N LEU A 202 -3.15 -7.80 -15.64
CA LEU A 202 -3.45 -7.97 -17.06
C LEU A 202 -4.71 -8.81 -17.30
N ASP A 203 -4.96 -9.81 -16.43
CA ASP A 203 -6.12 -10.68 -16.47
C ASP A 203 -7.43 -9.95 -16.11
N THR A 204 -7.34 -8.78 -15.46
CA THR A 204 -8.52 -7.95 -15.17
C THR A 204 -8.92 -7.03 -16.32
N ARG A 205 -8.24 -7.06 -17.46
CA ARG A 205 -8.58 -6.15 -18.56
C ARG A 205 -9.86 -6.57 -19.26
N ASP A 206 -10.71 -5.60 -19.52
CA ASP A 206 -11.85 -5.82 -20.42
C ASP A 206 -11.44 -5.80 -21.90
N LYS A 207 -12.41 -5.96 -22.79
CA LYS A 207 -12.22 -5.94 -24.24
C LYS A 207 -11.71 -4.59 -24.78
N GLU A 208 -11.88 -3.51 -24.03
CA GLU A 208 -11.30 -2.19 -24.35
C GLU A 208 -9.89 -2.00 -23.77
N GLY A 209 -9.37 -2.98 -23.02
CA GLY A 209 -8.04 -2.94 -22.40
C GLY A 209 -7.98 -2.17 -21.09
N ARG A 210 -9.12 -1.86 -20.46
CA ARG A 210 -9.19 -1.11 -19.20
C ARG A 210 -8.96 -2.05 -18.01
N PHE A 211 -8.03 -1.69 -17.13
CA PHE A 211 -7.70 -2.49 -15.95
C PHE A 211 -8.78 -2.43 -14.87
N GLY A 212 -9.03 -3.56 -14.22
CA GLY A 212 -9.87 -3.69 -13.03
C GLY A 212 -9.11 -3.46 -11.72
N MET A 213 -9.87 -3.28 -10.64
CA MET A 213 -9.31 -3.08 -9.30
C MET A 213 -8.85 -4.39 -8.64
N TRP A 214 -9.64 -5.46 -8.76
CA TRP A 214 -9.43 -6.71 -8.03
C TRP A 214 -8.63 -7.71 -8.86
N TRP A 215 -7.29 -7.58 -8.79
CA TRP A 215 -6.35 -8.42 -9.53
C TRP A 215 -6.41 -9.90 -9.18
N GLY A 216 -6.87 -10.23 -7.97
CA GLY A 216 -7.04 -11.60 -7.49
C GLY A 216 -8.43 -12.19 -7.72
N ALA A 217 -9.30 -11.54 -8.50
CA ALA A 217 -10.69 -11.99 -8.69
C ALA A 217 -10.77 -13.42 -9.29
N PRO A 218 -11.60 -14.31 -8.74
CA PRO A 218 -11.77 -15.66 -9.27
C PRO A 218 -12.61 -15.67 -10.56
N VAL A 219 -12.21 -16.52 -11.52
CA VAL A 219 -12.83 -16.61 -12.86
C VAL A 219 -14.22 -17.26 -12.84
N ALA A 220 -14.52 -18.12 -11.86
CA ALA A 220 -15.66 -19.04 -11.90
C ALA A 220 -16.85 -18.66 -10.99
N HIS A 221 -16.78 -17.55 -10.24
CA HIS A 221 -17.77 -17.24 -9.21
C HIS A 221 -18.26 -15.80 -9.28
N HIS A 222 -19.51 -15.65 -9.69
CA HIS A 222 -20.19 -14.35 -9.82
C HIS A 222 -20.73 -13.79 -8.49
N SER A 223 -20.44 -14.43 -7.36
CA SER A 223 -21.06 -14.10 -6.06
C SER A 223 -20.12 -14.31 -4.87
N TYR A 224 -19.00 -13.60 -4.83
CA TYR A 224 -18.29 -13.34 -3.57
C TYR A 224 -18.71 -11.98 -3.03
N ASN A 225 -19.95 -11.88 -2.55
CA ASN A 225 -20.48 -10.62 -2.01
C ASN A 225 -20.14 -10.40 -0.52
N ASP A 226 -19.69 -11.42 0.21
CA ASP A 226 -19.59 -11.35 1.68
C ASP A 226 -18.29 -11.92 2.28
N ASP A 227 -17.22 -12.13 1.48
CA ASP A 227 -15.95 -12.60 2.05
C ASP A 227 -15.18 -11.43 2.69
N ILE A 228 -15.36 -11.28 4.01
CA ILE A 228 -14.55 -10.40 4.84
C ILE A 228 -13.21 -11.09 5.02
N PRO A 229 -12.06 -10.46 4.66
CA PRO A 229 -10.77 -11.06 4.93
C PRO A 229 -10.67 -11.49 6.40
N ASP A 230 -10.53 -12.80 6.62
CA ASP A 230 -10.22 -13.32 7.94
C ASP A 230 -8.98 -12.57 8.49
N GLN A 231 -8.96 -12.29 9.79
CA GLN A 231 -7.81 -11.68 10.49
C GLN A 231 -7.58 -10.18 10.26
N ILE A 232 -8.60 -9.41 9.86
CA ILE A 232 -8.54 -7.94 10.03
C ILE A 232 -8.66 -7.63 11.54
N PRO A 233 -7.72 -6.88 12.14
CA PRO A 233 -7.82 -6.46 13.54
C PRO A 233 -9.12 -5.68 13.81
N GLU A 234 -9.69 -5.81 15.01
CA GLU A 234 -10.97 -5.16 15.37
C GLU A 234 -10.89 -3.63 15.30
N ASP A 235 -9.70 -3.09 15.57
CA ASP A 235 -9.28 -1.70 15.55
C ASP A 235 -8.75 -1.23 14.17
N ALA A 236 -8.88 -2.04 13.12
CA ALA A 236 -8.60 -1.64 11.75
C ALA A 236 -9.83 -0.97 11.11
N ILE A 237 -9.92 0.35 11.25
CA ILE A 237 -11.04 1.14 10.76
C ILE A 237 -10.73 1.71 9.36
N ASP A 238 -11.40 1.17 8.34
CA ASP A 238 -11.27 1.61 6.95
C ASP A 238 -12.13 2.86 6.64
N TYR A 239 -11.85 3.98 7.30
CA TYR A 239 -12.59 5.23 7.06
C TYR A 239 -12.36 5.81 5.66
N ARG A 240 -11.28 5.44 4.97
CA ARG A 240 -11.01 5.89 3.60
C ARG A 240 -12.03 5.35 2.61
N ASN A 241 -12.49 4.12 2.82
CA ASN A 241 -13.49 3.49 1.95
C ASN A 241 -14.90 3.49 2.55
N MET A 242 -15.04 3.43 3.87
CA MET A 242 -16.34 3.36 4.56
C MET A 242 -16.83 4.72 5.09
N GLY A 243 -15.98 5.75 5.03
CA GLY A 243 -16.23 7.06 5.61
C GLY A 243 -15.86 7.15 7.10
N VAL A 244 -15.70 8.38 7.59
CA VAL A 244 -15.31 8.65 8.98
C VAL A 244 -16.40 8.14 9.95
N PRO A 245 -16.08 7.30 10.95
CA PRO A 245 -17.03 6.88 11.99
C PRO A 245 -17.76 8.05 12.64
N LYS A 246 -19.01 7.83 13.07
CA LYS A 246 -19.88 8.86 13.69
C LYS A 246 -19.88 8.74 15.20
N ASP A 247 -18.70 8.70 15.80
CA ASP A 247 -18.51 8.62 17.24
C ASP A 247 -17.66 9.78 17.76
N THR A 248 -17.53 9.83 19.09
CA THR A 248 -16.79 10.85 19.82
C THR A 248 -15.29 10.85 19.57
N GLU A 249 -14.69 9.71 19.24
CA GLU A 249 -13.26 9.61 18.99
C GLU A 249 -12.90 10.21 17.62
N TRP A 250 -13.71 9.90 16.60
CA TRP A 250 -13.46 10.33 15.23
C TRP A 250 -14.02 11.72 14.89
N ARG A 251 -15.09 12.16 15.58
CA ARG A 251 -15.80 13.43 15.26
C ARG A 251 -16.09 14.34 16.46
N GLY A 252 -15.69 13.95 17.67
CA GLY A 252 -15.81 14.77 18.87
C GLY A 252 -17.21 14.86 19.49
N GLY A 253 -17.36 15.75 20.48
CA GLY A 253 -18.49 15.79 21.43
C GLY A 253 -19.88 16.13 20.89
N LYS A 254 -20.07 16.23 19.56
CA LYS A 254 -21.40 16.36 18.92
C LYS A 254 -22.12 15.01 18.76
N TYR A 255 -21.44 13.89 19.02
CA TYR A 255 -21.98 12.54 18.91
C TYR A 255 -22.02 11.87 20.29
N PRO A 256 -23.04 11.03 20.60
CA PRO A 256 -23.17 10.44 21.93
C PRO A 256 -22.01 9.48 22.25
N MET A 257 -21.51 9.53 23.49
CA MET A 257 -20.55 8.55 24.01
C MET A 257 -21.11 7.13 23.86
N GLY A 258 -20.32 6.22 23.30
CA GLY A 258 -20.73 4.82 23.09
C GLY A 258 -21.60 4.57 21.85
N ALA A 259 -21.74 5.56 20.94
CA ALA A 259 -22.23 5.29 19.59
C ALA A 259 -21.26 4.32 18.91
N LYS A 260 -21.59 3.03 18.93
CA LYS A 260 -20.88 2.06 18.11
C LYS A 260 -21.02 2.50 16.66
N SER A 261 -19.90 2.61 15.95
CA SER A 261 -19.88 2.54 14.49
C SER A 261 -20.85 1.44 14.09
N GLY A 262 -22.00 1.80 13.52
CA GLY A 262 -22.97 0.82 13.05
C GLY A 262 -22.24 -0.10 12.08
N ASN A 263 -22.41 -1.42 12.25
CA ASN A 263 -21.83 -2.45 11.39
C ASN A 263 -21.70 -1.97 9.94
N VAL A 264 -20.46 -1.70 9.49
CA VAL A 264 -19.75 -2.23 8.29
C VAL A 264 -20.55 -2.36 6.97
N LEU A 265 -21.73 -1.75 6.83
CA LEU A 265 -22.64 -1.95 5.72
C LEU A 265 -23.30 -0.63 5.34
N GLY A 266 -22.88 -0.06 4.21
CA GLY A 266 -23.66 0.93 3.48
C GLY A 266 -22.93 2.22 3.13
N TYR A 267 -21.91 2.13 2.28
CA TYR A 267 -21.70 3.18 1.28
C TYR A 267 -22.11 2.59 -0.08
N THR A 268 -23.40 2.67 -0.39
CA THR A 268 -23.95 2.36 -1.71
C THR A 268 -23.93 3.65 -2.53
N ASP A 269 -22.80 3.97 -3.15
CA ASP A 269 -22.85 4.89 -4.29
C ASP A 269 -23.28 4.04 -5.50
N GLY A 270 -24.59 3.95 -5.72
CA GLY A 270 -25.20 3.24 -6.83
C GLY A 270 -26.21 2.16 -6.42
N ASP A 271 -27.36 2.16 -7.07
CA ASP A 271 -28.35 1.08 -7.03
C ASP A 271 -27.66 -0.28 -7.21
N HIS A 272 -27.58 -1.07 -6.13
CA HIS A 272 -27.39 -2.51 -6.24
C HIS A 272 -28.70 -3.16 -6.69
N HIS A 273 -29.19 -2.77 -7.86
CA HIS A 273 -29.95 -3.72 -8.64
C HIS A 273 -28.96 -4.82 -9.02
N HIS A 274 -29.29 -6.06 -8.62
CA HIS A 274 -28.67 -7.29 -9.08
C HIS A 274 -28.86 -7.47 -10.60
N ILE A 275 -28.34 -6.52 -11.39
CA ILE A 275 -28.03 -6.73 -12.79
C ILE A 275 -26.86 -7.70 -12.74
N GLY A 276 -26.96 -8.84 -13.43
CA GLY A 276 -25.93 -9.88 -13.40
C GLY A 276 -24.57 -9.31 -13.78
N ILE A 277 -23.74 -9.01 -12.77
CA ILE A 277 -22.37 -8.56 -12.99
C ILE A 277 -21.57 -9.81 -13.35
N GLU A 278 -21.32 -9.98 -14.65
CA GLU A 278 -20.54 -11.11 -15.17
C GLU A 278 -19.08 -11.02 -14.71
N ASP A 279 -18.51 -9.81 -14.72
CA ASP A 279 -17.14 -9.53 -14.32
C ASP A 279 -17.05 -8.77 -12.99
N LEU A 280 -16.43 -9.39 -11.99
CA LEU A 280 -16.28 -8.85 -10.63
C LEU A 280 -15.52 -7.51 -10.58
N ASN A 281 -14.76 -7.16 -11.61
CA ASN A 281 -14.06 -5.89 -11.74
C ASN A 281 -14.96 -4.73 -12.21
N ASP A 282 -16.20 -5.00 -12.64
CA ASP A 282 -17.21 -3.98 -12.93
C ASP A 282 -18.05 -3.59 -11.70
N ARG A 283 -17.82 -4.24 -10.55
CA ARG A 283 -18.51 -3.91 -9.29
C ARG A 283 -18.09 -2.56 -8.73
N GLY A 284 -19.00 -1.95 -7.96
CA GLY A 284 -18.77 -0.67 -7.29
C GLY A 284 -18.46 0.43 -8.29
N ARG A 285 -17.29 1.06 -8.15
CA ARG A 285 -16.80 2.08 -9.09
C ARG A 285 -16.33 1.52 -10.43
N GLY A 286 -16.17 0.20 -10.54
CA GLY A 286 -15.71 -0.48 -11.75
C GLY A 286 -14.30 -0.07 -12.15
N ARG A 287 -14.08 0.02 -13.46
CA ARG A 287 -12.82 0.38 -14.10
C ARG A 287 -12.70 1.90 -14.24
N THR A 288 -11.70 2.49 -13.59
CA THR A 288 -11.51 3.94 -13.48
C THR A 288 -10.12 4.37 -13.95
N VAL A 289 -9.85 5.68 -13.93
CA VAL A 289 -8.51 6.19 -14.25
C VAL A 289 -7.50 5.74 -13.20
N GLU A 290 -7.93 5.55 -11.95
CA GLU A 290 -7.12 5.06 -10.85
C GLU A 290 -6.73 3.59 -11.03
N THR A 291 -7.67 2.72 -11.44
CA THR A 291 -7.37 1.31 -11.72
C THR A 291 -6.49 1.16 -12.96
N GLN A 292 -6.69 2.01 -13.97
CA GLN A 292 -5.80 2.11 -15.13
C GLN A 292 -4.39 2.52 -14.71
N GLY A 293 -4.27 3.54 -13.84
CA GLY A 293 -3.01 3.96 -13.24
C GLY A 293 -2.31 2.81 -12.52
N GLY A 294 -3.04 2.06 -11.70
CA GLY A 294 -2.53 0.86 -11.02
C GLY A 294 -1.95 -0.18 -11.96
N GLY A 295 -2.69 -0.54 -13.02
CA GLY A 295 -2.23 -1.49 -14.03
C GLY A 295 -0.97 -1.03 -14.77
N LEU A 296 -0.91 0.25 -15.15
CA LEU A 296 0.28 0.82 -15.80
C LEU A 296 1.49 0.89 -14.85
N SER A 297 1.27 1.20 -13.57
CA SER A 297 2.35 1.24 -12.57
C SER A 297 3.01 -0.12 -12.37
N VAL A 298 2.24 -1.21 -12.28
CA VAL A 298 2.81 -2.56 -12.12
C VAL A 298 3.50 -3.05 -13.40
N LEU A 299 2.97 -2.70 -14.59
CA LEU A 299 3.64 -2.97 -15.86
C LEU A 299 5.00 -2.25 -15.97
N ARG A 300 5.04 -0.97 -15.57
CA ARG A 300 6.29 -0.20 -15.51
C ARG A 300 7.27 -0.83 -14.52
N ALA A 301 6.79 -1.26 -13.35
CA ALA A 301 7.63 -1.92 -12.36
C ALA A 301 8.24 -3.20 -12.92
N LEU A 302 7.46 -4.01 -13.64
CA LEU A 302 8.00 -5.20 -14.30
C LEU A 302 9.08 -4.82 -15.31
N TRP A 303 8.79 -3.87 -16.21
CA TRP A 303 9.72 -3.42 -17.24
C TRP A 303 11.05 -2.92 -16.68
N GLU A 304 11.03 -2.07 -15.65
CA GLU A 304 12.25 -1.45 -15.11
C GLU A 304 13.02 -2.38 -14.16
N ILE A 305 12.35 -3.28 -13.44
CA ILE A 305 12.98 -4.12 -12.41
C ILE A 305 13.39 -5.50 -12.96
N SER A 306 12.71 -6.04 -13.98
CA SER A 306 13.10 -7.33 -14.58
C SER A 306 14.45 -7.29 -15.28
N ASP A 307 14.86 -6.10 -15.72
CA ASP A 307 16.09 -5.90 -16.49
C ASP A 307 17.30 -5.57 -15.60
N LEU A 308 17.10 -5.45 -14.28
CA LEU A 308 18.18 -5.29 -13.32
C LEU A 308 19.03 -6.58 -13.27
N LYS A 309 20.35 -6.41 -13.36
CA LYS A 309 21.33 -7.51 -13.34
C LYS A 309 22.03 -7.59 -11.99
#